data_AF-A0A951GX95-F1
#
_entry.id   AF-A0A951GX95-F1
#
_cell.length_a   1.000
_cell.length_b   1.000
_cell.length_c   1.000
_cell.angle_alpha   90.00
_cell.angle_beta   90.00
_cell.angle_gamma   90.00
#
_symmetry.space_group_name_H-M   'P 1'
#
loop_
_entity.id
_entity.type
_entity.pdbx_description
1 polymer ?
#
loop_
_entity_poly.entity_id
_entity_poly.type
_entity_poly.pdbx_seq_one_letter_code
_entity_poly.pdbx_strand_id
1 'polypeptide(L)'
;FYLHSRLLERAVKLSDELDGGSLTALPIIETQAGDVSAYIPTNVISITDGQIFLEPKLFYSGVRPAINVGISVSRVGGNAQINPMRKVAGRLKLELSQYRELEAFSQFGSELDPETQRTLARGERLVKTLNQAERHPMPVEDQVVQIYAATNGYLDRIKTEKVASFLADLTDSVKGNEPELLKQIADGDWSEETESQIGDAVERFAEDFGFDLDEEGHPLEDEEEQEEPPARGEEQQQDGGQPEAQDGEERKEEEKEQEEEEAVPA
;
A
#
# COMPACT_ATOMS: atom_id res chain seq x y z
N PHE A 1 5.64 31.32 -19.52
CA PHE A 1 6.88 30.60 -19.90
C PHE A 1 8.15 31.29 -19.42
N TYR A 2 8.61 32.40 -20.04
CA TYR A 2 9.93 33.02 -19.76
C TYR A 2 10.23 33.32 -18.29
N LEU A 3 9.21 33.74 -17.53
CA LEU A 3 9.34 33.97 -16.09
C LEU A 3 9.80 32.72 -15.32
N HIS A 4 9.24 31.55 -15.65
CA HIS A 4 9.57 30.29 -15.00
C HIS A 4 10.91 29.75 -15.50
N SER A 5 11.18 29.82 -16.81
CA SER A 5 12.43 29.30 -17.35
C SER A 5 13.64 30.04 -16.80
N ARG A 6 13.65 31.38 -16.83
CA ARG A 6 14.78 32.15 -16.27
C ARG A 6 14.98 31.95 -14.76
N LEU A 7 13.96 31.46 -14.06
CA LEU A 7 14.05 31.15 -12.64
C LEU A 7 14.61 29.74 -12.42
N LEU A 8 14.01 28.73 -13.06
CA LEU A 8 14.34 27.32 -12.85
C LEU A 8 15.67 26.91 -13.49
N GLU A 9 16.03 27.48 -14.64
CA GLU A 9 17.32 27.25 -15.32
C GLU A 9 18.54 27.76 -14.54
N ARG A 10 18.32 28.46 -13.41
CA ARG A 10 19.40 28.85 -12.49
C ARG A 10 19.79 27.72 -11.54
N ALA A 11 18.95 26.70 -11.40
CA ALA A 11 19.17 25.56 -10.53
C ALA A 11 19.96 24.48 -11.29
N VAL A 12 21.28 24.47 -11.10
CA VAL A 12 22.21 23.60 -11.83
C VAL A 12 23.26 22.99 -10.90
N LYS A 13 23.93 21.93 -11.38
CA LYS A 13 25.23 21.48 -10.84
C LYS A 13 26.33 22.16 -11.64
N LEU A 14 27.21 22.88 -10.97
CA LEU A 14 28.37 23.54 -11.55
C LEU A 14 29.47 22.50 -11.88
N SER A 15 30.34 22.86 -12.81
CA SER A 15 31.52 22.07 -13.16
C SER A 15 32.56 22.07 -12.05
N ASP A 16 33.52 21.15 -12.13
CA ASP A 16 34.66 21.09 -11.18
C ASP A 16 35.53 22.36 -11.21
N GLU A 17 35.59 23.05 -12.36
CA GLU A 17 36.26 24.35 -12.50
C GLU A 17 35.56 25.49 -11.71
N LEU A 18 34.28 25.31 -11.39
CA LEU A 18 33.44 26.23 -10.63
C LEU A 18 33.09 25.63 -9.24
N ASP A 19 34.03 24.88 -8.67
CA ASP A 19 33.94 24.24 -7.34
C ASP A 19 32.83 23.19 -7.18
N GLY A 20 32.18 22.76 -8.27
CA GLY A 20 31.25 21.62 -8.27
C GLY A 20 29.94 21.80 -7.49
N GLY A 21 29.66 23.03 -7.02
CA GLY A 21 28.47 23.37 -6.23
C GLY A 21 27.15 23.07 -6.96
N SER A 22 26.06 22.90 -6.21
CA SER A 22 24.75 22.62 -6.79
C SER A 22 23.64 23.44 -6.17
N LEU A 23 22.61 23.72 -6.98
CA LEU A 23 21.33 24.27 -6.54
C LEU A 23 20.22 23.38 -7.09
N THR A 24 19.49 22.72 -6.19
CA THR A 24 18.35 21.86 -6.55
C THR A 24 17.04 22.62 -6.35
N ALA A 25 16.21 22.69 -7.39
CA ALA A 25 14.88 23.32 -7.32
C ALA A 25 13.77 22.28 -7.14
N LEU A 26 12.83 22.57 -6.24
CA LEU A 26 11.61 21.78 -6.02
C LEU A 26 10.38 22.69 -6.19
N PRO A 27 10.01 23.06 -7.43
CA PRO A 27 8.85 23.91 -7.67
C PRO A 27 7.54 23.18 -7.33
N ILE A 28 6.63 23.87 -6.65
CA ILE A 28 5.27 23.38 -6.36
C ILE A 28 4.28 24.13 -7.24
N ILE A 29 3.47 23.38 -7.99
CA ILE A 29 2.44 23.91 -8.88
C ILE A 29 1.11 23.28 -8.50
N GLU A 30 0.12 24.13 -8.19
CA GLU A 30 -1.25 23.71 -7.99
C GLU A 30 -1.92 23.44 -9.35
N THR A 31 -2.54 22.28 -9.49
CA THR A 31 -3.37 21.94 -10.64
C THR A 31 -4.85 22.09 -10.28
N GLN A 32 -5.65 22.59 -11.21
CA GLN A 32 -7.10 22.70 -11.00
C GLN A 32 -7.75 21.39 -11.42
N ALA A 33 -8.44 20.72 -10.49
CA ALA A 33 -9.06 19.41 -10.71
C ALA A 33 -8.12 18.34 -11.33
N GLY A 34 -6.81 18.44 -11.07
CA GLY A 34 -5.81 17.52 -11.64
C GLY A 34 -5.45 17.78 -13.10
N ASP A 35 -5.91 18.88 -13.70
CA ASP A 35 -5.64 19.20 -15.11
C ASP A 35 -4.17 19.62 -15.33
N VAL A 36 -3.40 18.71 -15.90
CA VAL A 36 -1.99 18.93 -16.32
C VAL A 36 -1.86 19.61 -17.68
N SER A 37 -2.95 19.70 -18.46
CA SER A 37 -2.96 20.31 -19.79
C SER A 37 -3.12 21.84 -19.74
N ALA A 38 -3.44 22.39 -18.56
CA ALA A 38 -3.50 23.82 -18.34
C ALA A 38 -2.16 24.52 -18.67
N TYR A 39 -2.25 25.81 -19.04
CA TYR A 39 -1.10 26.58 -19.54
C TYR A 39 0.08 26.61 -18.56
N ILE A 40 -0.16 26.80 -17.27
CA ILE A 40 0.92 26.89 -16.26
C ILE A 40 1.58 25.53 -16.00
N PRO A 41 0.84 24.45 -15.65
CA PRO A 41 1.41 23.12 -15.51
C PRO A 41 2.20 22.66 -16.74
N THR A 42 1.63 22.80 -17.95
CA THR A 42 2.30 22.40 -19.20
C THR A 42 3.64 23.12 -19.38
N ASN A 43 3.68 24.43 -19.14
CA ASN A 43 4.92 25.20 -19.23
C ASN A 43 5.97 24.70 -18.22
N VAL A 44 5.58 24.47 -16.96
CA VAL A 44 6.54 24.06 -15.92
C VAL A 44 7.04 22.65 -16.17
N ILE A 45 6.16 21.72 -16.56
CA ILE A 45 6.53 20.35 -16.97
C ILE A 45 7.54 20.39 -18.12
N SER A 46 7.38 21.30 -19.08
CA SER A 46 8.33 21.41 -20.20
C SER A 46 9.72 21.91 -19.78
N ILE A 47 9.83 22.62 -18.65
CA ILE A 47 11.07 23.22 -18.16
C ILE A 47 11.80 22.31 -17.15
N THR A 48 11.08 21.66 -16.24
CA THR A 48 11.69 20.84 -15.19
C THR A 48 12.21 19.50 -15.70
N ASP A 49 13.26 18.97 -15.08
CA ASP A 49 13.84 17.65 -15.40
C ASP A 49 13.01 16.45 -14.90
N GLY A 50 11.74 16.67 -14.60
CA GLY A 50 10.84 15.69 -14.03
C GLY A 50 9.69 16.33 -13.28
N GLN A 51 8.79 15.50 -12.81
CA GLN A 51 7.63 15.89 -12.03
C GLN A 51 7.24 14.80 -11.04
N ILE A 52 6.83 15.23 -9.86
CA ILE A 52 6.13 14.41 -8.88
C ILE A 52 4.68 14.88 -8.93
N PHE A 53 3.79 14.01 -9.41
CA PHE A 53 2.37 14.32 -9.50
C PHE A 53 1.63 13.72 -8.31
N LEU A 54 1.00 14.57 -7.50
CA LEU A 54 0.23 14.15 -6.33
C LEU A 54 -1.26 14.13 -6.68
N GLU A 55 -1.94 13.01 -6.41
CA GLU A 55 -3.34 12.82 -6.78
C GLU A 55 -4.24 12.70 -5.54
N PRO A 56 -5.33 13.49 -5.45
CA PRO A 56 -6.25 13.42 -4.31
C PRO A 56 -6.87 12.03 -4.12
N LYS A 57 -7.18 11.31 -5.21
CA LYS A 57 -7.78 9.96 -5.13
C LYS A 57 -6.89 8.98 -4.36
N LEU A 58 -5.58 9.00 -4.64
CA LEU A 58 -4.58 8.18 -3.93
C LEU A 58 -4.49 8.55 -2.45
N PHE A 59 -4.56 9.84 -2.14
CA PHE A 59 -4.53 10.31 -0.75
C PHE A 59 -5.74 9.78 0.05
N TYR A 60 -6.94 9.81 -0.53
CA TYR A 60 -8.16 9.32 0.12
C TYR A 60 -8.24 7.80 0.20
N SER A 61 -7.57 7.06 -0.71
CA SER A 61 -7.45 5.60 -0.66
C SER A 61 -6.36 5.10 0.30
N GLY A 62 -5.69 6.00 1.03
CA GLY A 62 -4.68 5.64 2.02
C GLY A 62 -3.25 5.50 1.49
N VAL A 63 -2.97 5.94 0.26
CA VAL A 63 -1.60 6.03 -0.28
C VAL A 63 -0.98 7.36 0.11
N ARG A 64 0.08 7.33 0.91
CA ARG A 64 0.75 8.50 1.49
C ARG A 64 2.26 8.27 1.53
N PRO A 65 3.08 9.04 0.80
CA PRO A 65 2.72 10.18 -0.05
C PRO A 65 1.94 9.76 -1.31
N ALA A 66 0.97 10.58 -1.71
CA ALA A 66 0.00 10.28 -2.77
C ALA A 66 0.57 10.42 -4.19
N ILE A 67 1.72 9.80 -4.46
CA ILE A 67 2.47 9.93 -5.71
C ILE A 67 1.81 9.06 -6.80
N ASN A 68 1.42 9.68 -7.90
CA ASN A 68 1.01 8.96 -9.09
C ASN A 68 2.26 8.52 -9.87
N VAL A 69 2.68 7.26 -9.71
CA VAL A 69 3.90 6.70 -10.31
C VAL A 69 3.85 6.64 -11.85
N GLY A 70 2.65 6.55 -12.44
CA GLY A 70 2.47 6.53 -13.90
C GLY A 70 2.68 7.88 -14.56
N ILE A 71 2.23 8.96 -13.92
CA ILE A 71 2.38 10.34 -14.43
C ILE A 71 3.71 10.96 -13.98
N SER A 72 4.22 10.55 -12.82
CA SER A 72 5.48 11.05 -12.26
C SER A 72 6.69 10.52 -13.03
N VAL A 73 7.62 11.41 -13.34
CA VAL A 73 8.80 11.10 -14.16
C VAL A 73 10.01 11.81 -13.58
N SER A 74 11.16 11.15 -13.63
CA SER A 74 12.47 11.78 -13.50
C SER A 74 13.22 11.58 -14.81
N ARG A 75 13.66 12.66 -15.46
CA ARG A 75 14.48 12.62 -16.68
C ARG A 75 15.94 12.33 -16.37
N VAL A 76 16.39 12.58 -15.13
CA VAL A 76 17.73 12.21 -14.66
C VAL A 76 17.84 10.71 -14.40
N GLY A 77 16.74 10.08 -13.98
CA GLY A 77 16.66 8.64 -13.76
C GLY A 77 17.59 8.14 -12.65
N GLY A 78 18.10 6.91 -12.81
CA GLY A 78 18.97 6.25 -11.83
C GLY A 78 20.35 6.89 -11.61
N ASN A 79 20.72 7.89 -12.41
CA ASN A 79 21.98 8.63 -12.21
C ASN A 79 21.96 9.49 -10.94
N ALA A 80 20.78 9.81 -10.41
CA ALA A 80 20.60 10.51 -9.15
C ALA A 80 20.55 9.58 -7.93
N GLN A 81 20.69 8.27 -8.11
CA GLN A 81 20.60 7.27 -7.05
C GLN A 81 21.98 6.71 -6.70
N ILE A 82 22.17 6.32 -5.45
CA ILE A 82 23.31 5.49 -5.06
C ILE A 82 23.19 4.11 -5.70
N ASN A 83 24.33 3.43 -5.90
CA ASN A 83 24.36 2.15 -6.59
C ASN A 83 23.42 1.09 -5.96
N PRO A 84 23.34 0.93 -4.62
CA PRO A 84 22.38 0.03 -3.97
C PRO A 84 20.92 0.29 -4.36
N MET A 85 20.47 1.54 -4.22
CA MET A 85 19.09 1.95 -4.53
C MET A 85 18.74 1.67 -5.99
N ARG A 86 19.67 1.94 -6.92
CA ARG A 86 19.48 1.69 -8.34
C ARG A 86 19.31 0.20 -8.65
N LYS A 87 20.03 -0.67 -7.92
CA LYS A 87 19.97 -2.12 -8.11
C LYS A 87 18.62 -2.69 -7.64
N VAL A 88 18.16 -2.28 -6.47
CA VAL A 88 16.91 -2.81 -5.89
C VAL A 88 15.67 -2.18 -6.54
N ALA A 89 15.65 -0.87 -6.78
CA ALA A 89 14.46 -0.17 -7.27
C ALA A 89 14.26 -0.26 -8.81
N GLY A 90 15.18 -0.89 -9.55
CA GLY A 90 15.18 -0.89 -11.01
C GLY A 90 13.91 -1.49 -11.64
N ARG A 91 13.31 -2.50 -10.99
CA ARG A 91 12.08 -3.17 -11.45
C ARG A 91 10.80 -2.55 -10.88
N LEU A 92 10.91 -1.82 -9.77
CA LEU A 92 9.77 -1.33 -8.99
C LEU A 92 8.81 -0.45 -9.82
N LYS A 93 9.35 0.45 -10.65
CA LYS A 93 8.52 1.32 -11.49
C LYS A 93 7.71 0.52 -12.53
N LEU A 94 8.31 -0.51 -13.11
CA LEU A 94 7.66 -1.35 -14.11
C LEU A 94 6.54 -2.17 -13.46
N GLU A 95 6.83 -2.80 -12.32
CA GLU A 95 5.87 -3.64 -11.58
C GLU A 95 4.68 -2.81 -11.07
N LEU A 96 4.92 -1.59 -10.55
CA LEU A 96 3.83 -0.68 -10.15
C LEU A 96 3.01 -0.16 -11.34
N SER A 97 3.61 0.00 -12.51
CA SER A 97 2.88 0.38 -13.73
C SER A 97 1.97 -0.75 -14.19
N GLN A 98 2.50 -1.98 -14.24
CA GLN A 98 1.74 -3.18 -14.59
C GLN A 98 0.60 -3.43 -13.62
N TYR A 99 0.86 -3.29 -12.31
CA TYR A 99 -0.16 -3.38 -11.27
C TYR A 99 -1.32 -2.41 -11.53
N ARG A 100 -1.04 -1.13 -11.81
CA ARG A 100 -2.09 -0.13 -12.06
C ARG A 100 -2.90 -0.40 -13.32
N GLU A 101 -2.24 -0.88 -14.38
CA GLU A 101 -2.94 -1.31 -15.59
C GLU A 101 -3.91 -2.46 -15.27
N LEU A 102 -3.42 -3.51 -14.61
CA LEU A 102 -4.23 -4.66 -14.22
C LEU A 102 -5.33 -4.32 -13.22
N GLU A 103 -5.07 -3.44 -12.25
CA GLU A 103 -6.05 -2.98 -11.27
C GLU A 103 -7.24 -2.31 -11.98
N ALA A 104 -6.97 -1.46 -12.98
CA ALA A 104 -8.02 -0.84 -13.78
C ALA A 104 -8.82 -1.85 -14.61
N PHE A 105 -8.17 -2.88 -15.18
CA PHE A 105 -8.86 -3.93 -15.95
C PHE A 105 -9.67 -4.88 -15.05
N SER A 106 -9.17 -5.19 -13.85
CA SER A 106 -9.82 -6.10 -12.90
C SER A 106 -11.19 -5.62 -12.44
N GLN A 107 -11.45 -4.30 -12.49
CA GLN A 107 -12.75 -3.71 -12.18
C GLN A 107 -13.85 -4.07 -13.20
N PHE A 108 -13.48 -4.59 -14.38
CA PHE A 108 -14.41 -4.93 -15.47
C PHE A 108 -14.55 -6.43 -15.74
N GLY A 109 -13.70 -7.27 -15.14
CA GLY A 109 -13.67 -8.74 -15.36
C GLY A 109 -14.15 -9.51 -14.14
N SER A 110 -14.90 -10.60 -14.36
CA SER A 110 -15.45 -11.43 -13.28
C SER A 110 -14.53 -12.58 -12.84
N GLU A 111 -13.62 -13.03 -13.70
CA GLU A 111 -12.64 -14.07 -13.38
C GLU A 111 -11.26 -13.61 -13.83
N LEU A 112 -10.33 -13.57 -12.88
CA LEU A 112 -8.92 -13.28 -13.13
C LEU A 112 -8.16 -14.60 -13.08
N ASP A 113 -7.28 -14.83 -14.04
CA ASP A 113 -6.37 -15.96 -14.01
C ASP A 113 -5.40 -15.85 -12.81
N PRO A 114 -4.82 -16.98 -12.34
CA PRO A 114 -3.95 -16.98 -11.16
C PRO A 114 -2.72 -16.07 -11.26
N GLU A 115 -2.17 -15.86 -12.47
CA GLU A 115 -1.00 -15.00 -12.67
C GLU A 115 -1.36 -13.52 -12.49
N THR A 116 -2.53 -13.11 -13.01
CA THR A 116 -3.09 -11.78 -12.76
C THR A 116 -3.38 -11.56 -11.28
N GLN A 117 -3.94 -12.55 -10.58
CA GLN A 117 -4.20 -12.46 -9.13
C GLN A 117 -2.90 -12.25 -8.32
N ARG A 118 -1.86 -13.04 -8.62
CA ARG A 118 -0.54 -12.88 -7.97
C ARG A 118 0.07 -11.51 -8.24
N THR A 119 -0.03 -11.01 -9.47
CA THR A 119 0.48 -9.69 -9.84
C THR A 119 -0.25 -8.56 -9.11
N LEU A 120 -1.58 -8.66 -8.98
CA LEU A 120 -2.39 -7.72 -8.21
C LEU A 120 -2.02 -7.75 -6.72
N ALA A 121 -1.93 -8.94 -6.14
CA ALA A 121 -1.59 -9.12 -4.74
C ALA A 121 -0.18 -8.61 -4.42
N ARG A 122 0.81 -8.88 -5.28
CA ARG A 122 2.16 -8.31 -5.13
C ARG A 122 2.12 -6.78 -5.26
N GLY A 123 1.43 -6.26 -6.27
CA GLY A 123 1.34 -4.82 -6.49
C GLY A 123 0.70 -4.05 -5.32
N GLU A 124 -0.31 -4.62 -4.66
CA GLU A 124 -0.91 -4.04 -3.46
C GLU A 124 0.13 -3.89 -2.32
N ARG A 125 0.96 -4.92 -2.11
CA ARG A 125 2.03 -4.89 -1.11
C ARG A 125 3.16 -3.93 -1.47
N LEU A 126 3.50 -3.82 -2.75
CA LEU A 126 4.44 -2.81 -3.23
C LEU A 126 3.91 -1.39 -2.96
N VAL A 127 2.61 -1.15 -3.17
CA VAL A 127 1.98 0.14 -2.83
C VAL A 127 2.04 0.41 -1.33
N LYS A 128 1.76 -0.59 -0.48
CA LYS A 128 1.89 -0.45 0.97
C LYS A 128 3.31 -0.20 1.44
N THR A 129 4.30 -0.81 0.79
CA THR A 129 5.73 -0.61 1.09
C THR A 129 6.14 0.85 0.92
N LEU A 130 5.56 1.54 -0.06
CA LEU A 130 5.86 2.94 -0.35
C LEU A 130 5.10 3.93 0.55
N ASN A 131 4.26 3.45 1.46
CA ASN A 131 3.58 4.32 2.42
C ASN A 131 4.52 4.75 3.55
N GLN A 132 4.50 6.03 3.85
CA GLN A 132 5.35 6.66 4.85
C GLN A 132 4.57 7.75 5.60
N ALA A 133 4.75 7.77 6.93
CA ALA A 133 4.14 8.79 7.77
C ALA A 133 4.75 10.18 7.53
N GLU A 134 3.96 11.23 7.74
CA GLU A 134 4.44 12.61 7.63
C GLU A 134 5.56 12.86 8.66
N ARG A 135 6.61 13.57 8.24
CA ARG A 135 7.77 13.93 9.09
C ARG A 135 8.52 12.74 9.70
N HIS A 136 8.44 11.58 9.07
CA HIS A 136 9.22 10.41 9.45
C HIS A 136 10.18 10.00 8.32
N PRO A 137 11.19 10.84 7.97
CA PRO A 137 12.13 10.52 6.91
C PRO A 137 12.93 9.26 7.26
N MET A 138 13.23 8.45 6.23
CA MET A 138 13.96 7.21 6.37
C MET A 138 15.36 7.37 5.76
N PRO A 139 16.43 6.91 6.44
CA PRO A 139 17.77 6.79 5.85
C PRO A 139 17.78 5.95 4.57
N VAL A 140 18.76 6.17 3.69
CA VAL A 140 18.76 5.51 2.37
C VAL A 140 19.02 4.01 2.48
N GLU A 141 19.87 3.61 3.42
CA GLU A 141 20.20 2.23 3.77
C GLU A 141 18.95 1.45 4.21
N ASP A 142 18.11 2.04 5.05
CA ASP A 142 16.84 1.47 5.49
C ASP A 142 15.87 1.32 4.31
N GLN A 143 15.76 2.34 3.46
CA GLN A 143 14.91 2.28 2.25
C GLN A 143 15.36 1.15 1.32
N VAL A 144 16.67 0.95 1.16
CA VAL A 144 17.22 -0.13 0.32
C VAL A 144 16.80 -1.49 0.86
N VAL A 145 16.89 -1.72 2.18
CA VAL A 145 16.47 -2.98 2.81
C VAL A 145 14.97 -3.23 2.58
N GLN A 146 14.12 -2.23 2.81
CA GLN A 146 12.68 -2.36 2.62
C GLN A 146 12.30 -2.63 1.15
N ILE A 147 12.92 -1.91 0.21
CA ILE A 147 12.66 -2.11 -1.22
C ILE A 147 13.19 -3.47 -1.67
N TYR A 148 14.36 -3.90 -1.18
CA TYR A 148 14.90 -5.24 -1.47
C TYR A 148 13.91 -6.32 -1.07
N ALA A 149 13.40 -6.27 0.17
CA ALA A 149 12.41 -7.23 0.67
C ALA A 149 11.15 -7.26 -0.21
N ALA A 150 10.65 -6.09 -0.59
CA ALA A 150 9.45 -5.95 -1.41
C ALA A 150 9.65 -6.47 -2.85
N THR A 151 10.77 -6.14 -3.49
CA THR A 151 11.04 -6.52 -4.90
C THR A 151 11.42 -7.99 -5.09
N ASN A 152 12.01 -8.62 -4.07
CA ASN A 152 12.38 -10.04 -4.10
C ASN A 152 11.25 -10.97 -3.63
N GLY A 153 10.07 -10.45 -3.30
CA GLY A 153 8.89 -11.26 -3.01
C GLY A 153 8.76 -11.76 -1.57
N TYR A 154 9.60 -11.29 -0.65
CA TYR A 154 9.51 -11.67 0.77
C TYR A 154 8.20 -11.21 1.42
N LEU A 155 7.51 -10.24 0.81
CA LEU A 155 6.20 -9.77 1.25
C LEU A 155 5.04 -10.59 0.69
N ASP A 156 5.24 -11.40 -0.35
CA ASP A 156 4.13 -12.03 -1.11
C ASP A 156 3.26 -12.95 -0.23
N ARG A 157 3.85 -13.52 0.81
CA ARG A 157 3.19 -14.41 1.78
C ARG A 157 2.71 -13.72 3.05
N ILE A 158 2.79 -12.39 3.11
CA ILE A 158 2.37 -11.56 4.24
C ILE A 158 1.04 -10.91 3.89
N LYS A 159 0.12 -10.85 4.86
CA LYS A 159 -1.14 -10.12 4.71
C LYS A 159 -0.87 -8.62 4.53
N THR A 160 -1.61 -7.97 3.64
CA THR A 160 -1.40 -6.56 3.26
C THR A 160 -1.40 -5.60 4.47
N GLU A 161 -2.17 -5.91 5.51
CA GLU A 161 -2.27 -5.14 6.75
C GLU A 161 -1.00 -5.20 7.60
N LYS A 162 -0.26 -6.32 7.54
CA LYS A 162 0.97 -6.56 8.32
C LYS A 162 2.24 -6.07 7.60
N VAL A 163 2.15 -5.65 6.34
CA VAL A 163 3.31 -5.15 5.57
C VAL A 163 3.99 -3.99 6.28
N ALA A 164 3.22 -3.05 6.85
CA ALA A 164 3.81 -1.90 7.54
C ALA A 164 4.59 -2.27 8.80
N SER A 165 4.06 -3.21 9.62
CA SER A 165 4.78 -3.71 10.79
C SER A 165 6.00 -4.52 10.40
N PHE A 166 5.86 -5.40 9.39
CA PHE A 166 6.97 -6.20 8.87
C PHE A 166 8.17 -5.33 8.47
N LEU A 167 7.93 -4.27 7.70
CA LEU A 167 9.01 -3.40 7.20
C LEU A 167 9.67 -2.59 8.33
N ALA A 168 8.88 -2.12 9.31
CA ALA A 168 9.41 -1.41 10.47
C ALA A 168 10.30 -2.34 11.31
N ASP A 169 9.78 -3.52 11.66
CA ASP A 169 10.47 -4.51 12.49
C ASP A 169 11.70 -5.09 11.78
N LEU A 170 11.63 -5.29 10.46
CA LEU A 170 12.78 -5.69 9.62
C LEU A 170 13.91 -4.66 9.73
N THR A 171 13.56 -3.38 9.59
CA THR A 171 14.55 -2.30 9.63
C THR A 171 15.20 -2.22 11.01
N ASP A 172 14.42 -2.36 12.08
CA ASP A 172 14.92 -2.36 13.45
C ASP A 172 15.79 -3.60 13.75
N SER A 173 15.42 -4.76 13.21
CA SER A 173 16.21 -6.00 13.31
C SER A 173 17.57 -5.87 12.61
N VAL A 174 17.60 -5.37 11.37
CA VAL A 174 18.87 -5.18 10.64
C VAL A 174 19.74 -4.12 11.32
N LYS A 175 19.16 -3.05 11.84
CA LYS A 175 19.89 -2.05 12.65
C LYS A 175 20.53 -2.64 13.89
N GLY A 176 19.82 -3.52 14.59
CA GLY A 176 20.29 -4.15 15.83
C GLY A 176 21.36 -5.22 15.59
N ASN A 177 21.20 -6.01 14.52
CA ASN A 177 22.01 -7.19 14.27
C ASN A 177 23.21 -6.91 13.34
N GLU A 178 23.03 -6.05 12.33
CA GLU A 178 23.95 -5.87 11.21
C GLU A 178 24.21 -4.39 10.86
N PRO A 179 24.67 -3.56 11.83
CA PRO A 179 24.89 -2.12 11.60
C PRO A 179 26.01 -1.83 10.58
N GLU A 180 27.00 -2.71 10.46
CA GLU A 180 28.08 -2.55 9.47
C GLU A 180 27.57 -2.75 8.03
N LEU A 181 26.59 -3.63 7.82
CA LEU A 181 25.96 -3.83 6.52
C LEU A 181 25.24 -2.56 6.06
N LEU A 182 24.46 -1.94 6.95
CA LEU A 182 23.78 -0.67 6.68
C LEU A 182 24.76 0.45 6.29
N LYS A 183 25.93 0.48 6.95
CA LYS A 183 26.97 1.45 6.64
C LYS A 183 27.58 1.22 5.25
N GLN A 184 27.85 -0.02 4.87
CA GLN A 184 28.33 -0.36 3.52
C GLN A 184 27.34 0.09 2.44
N ILE A 185 26.04 -0.13 2.67
CA ILE A 185 24.97 0.31 1.78
C ILE A 185 24.95 1.85 1.70
N ALA A 186 25.04 2.55 2.83
CA ALA A 186 25.05 4.01 2.87
C ALA A 186 26.26 4.61 2.11
N ASP A 187 27.42 3.95 2.17
CA ASP A 187 28.63 4.31 1.44
C ASP A 187 28.54 3.98 -0.08
N GLY A 188 27.49 3.27 -0.49
CA GLY A 188 27.19 2.96 -1.89
C GLY A 188 27.75 1.63 -2.39
N ASP A 189 28.19 0.74 -1.50
CA ASP A 189 28.63 -0.59 -1.86
C ASP A 189 27.44 -1.52 -2.15
N TRP A 190 27.56 -2.27 -3.24
CA TRP A 190 26.61 -3.30 -3.66
C TRP A 190 27.37 -4.45 -4.31
N SER A 191 28.28 -5.03 -3.54
CA SER A 191 29.00 -6.24 -3.92
C SER A 191 28.09 -7.47 -3.82
N GLU A 192 28.51 -8.59 -4.43
CA GLU A 192 27.78 -9.86 -4.29
C GLU A 192 27.71 -10.32 -2.82
N GLU A 193 28.72 -10.00 -2.01
CA GLU A 193 28.74 -10.28 -0.58
C GLU A 193 27.69 -9.45 0.17
N THR A 194 27.63 -8.14 -0.10
CA THR A 194 26.63 -7.23 0.50
C THR A 194 25.21 -7.67 0.13
N GLU A 195 24.98 -8.02 -1.14
CA GLU A 195 23.68 -8.49 -1.61
C GLU A 195 23.28 -9.81 -0.95
N SER A 196 24.22 -10.76 -0.78
CA SER A 196 23.98 -12.00 -0.05
C SER A 196 23.64 -11.75 1.42
N GLN A 197 24.39 -10.88 2.10
CA GLN A 197 24.14 -10.56 3.52
C GLN A 197 22.75 -9.94 3.73
N ILE A 198 22.33 -9.03 2.84
CA ILE A 198 20.97 -8.47 2.88
C ILE A 198 19.93 -9.56 2.64
N GLY A 199 20.15 -10.43 1.64
CA GLY A 199 19.28 -11.58 1.36
C GLY A 199 19.08 -12.46 2.59
N ASP A 200 20.19 -12.89 3.20
CA ASP A 200 20.19 -13.74 4.40
C ASP A 200 19.51 -13.04 5.59
N ALA A 201 19.75 -11.74 5.79
CA ALA A 201 19.15 -10.97 6.86
C ALA A 201 17.63 -10.82 6.69
N VAL A 202 17.17 -10.54 5.47
CA VAL A 202 15.75 -10.39 5.14
C VAL A 202 15.04 -11.74 5.19
N GLU A 203 15.65 -12.80 4.68
CA GLU A 203 15.09 -14.17 4.71
C GLU A 203 14.93 -14.67 6.14
N ARG A 204 16.00 -14.58 6.95
CA ARG A 204 15.95 -14.93 8.37
C ARG A 204 14.85 -14.16 9.11
N PHE A 205 14.74 -12.86 8.87
CA PHE A 205 13.70 -12.06 9.49
C PHE A 205 12.29 -12.46 9.01
N ALA A 206 12.13 -12.78 7.72
CA ALA A 206 10.85 -13.22 7.17
C ALA A 206 10.37 -14.54 7.77
N GLU A 207 11.29 -15.49 8.00
CA GLU A 207 11.00 -16.74 8.70
C GLU A 207 10.64 -16.49 10.17
N ASP A 208 11.40 -15.64 10.86
CA ASP A 208 11.16 -15.30 12.27
C ASP A 208 9.84 -14.53 12.49
N PHE A 209 9.46 -13.66 11.55
CA PHE A 209 8.21 -12.91 11.59
C PHE A 209 6.99 -13.81 11.34
N GLY A 210 7.17 -14.86 10.53
CA GLY A 210 6.14 -15.80 10.13
C GLY A 210 5.37 -15.37 8.88
N PHE A 211 4.90 -16.36 8.12
CA PHE A 211 4.07 -16.14 6.95
C PHE A 211 2.58 -16.27 7.31
N ASP A 212 1.75 -15.44 6.69
CA ASP A 212 0.29 -15.52 6.85
C ASP A 212 -0.37 -16.37 5.77
N LEU A 213 0.31 -16.52 4.63
CA LEU A 213 -0.23 -17.12 3.42
C LEU A 213 0.67 -18.26 2.90
N ASP A 214 0.06 -19.20 2.19
CA ASP A 214 0.77 -20.22 1.42
C ASP A 214 1.34 -19.65 0.11
N GLU A 215 1.94 -20.51 -0.72
CA GLU A 215 2.52 -20.12 -2.02
C GLU A 215 1.46 -19.71 -3.06
N GLU A 216 0.20 -20.07 -2.82
CA GLU A 216 -0.94 -19.76 -3.69
C GLU A 216 -1.65 -18.46 -3.25
N GLY A 217 -1.33 -17.95 -2.06
CA GLY A 217 -1.89 -16.73 -1.48
C GLY A 217 -3.13 -16.99 -0.61
N HIS A 218 -3.40 -18.24 -0.26
CA HIS A 218 -4.46 -18.60 0.68
C HIS A 218 -3.97 -18.46 2.12
N PRO A 219 -4.83 -18.04 3.06
CA PRO A 219 -4.49 -18.04 4.48
C PRO A 219 -3.99 -19.41 4.90
N LEU A 220 -2.83 -19.45 5.56
CA LEU A 220 -2.44 -20.65 6.30
C LEU A 220 -3.51 -20.86 7.36
N GLU A 221 -4.06 -22.08 7.45
CA GLU A 221 -5.04 -22.41 8.48
C GLU A 221 -4.41 -22.10 9.84
N ASP A 222 -4.89 -21.06 10.51
CA ASP A 222 -4.58 -20.83 11.91
C ASP A 222 -5.15 -22.04 12.67
N GLU A 223 -4.34 -22.82 13.37
CA GLU A 223 -4.81 -23.87 14.32
C GLU A 223 -5.61 -23.28 15.51
N GLU A 224 -6.10 -22.04 15.41
CA GLU A 224 -6.86 -21.31 16.43
C GLU A 224 -8.24 -20.82 15.95
N GLU A 225 -8.98 -21.64 15.20
CA GLU A 225 -10.44 -21.68 15.33
C GLU A 225 -10.83 -23.03 15.93
N GLN A 226 -10.70 -23.15 17.26
CA GLN A 226 -11.35 -24.21 17.99
C GLN A 226 -12.85 -24.14 17.72
N GLU A 227 -13.34 -25.18 17.06
CA GLU A 227 -14.75 -25.55 16.92
C GLU A 227 -15.57 -25.07 18.12
N GLU A 228 -16.52 -24.15 17.89
CA GLU A 228 -17.63 -24.00 18.82
C GLU A 228 -18.29 -25.39 18.93
N PRO A 229 -18.35 -26.01 20.12
CA PRO A 229 -18.94 -27.34 20.22
C PRO A 229 -20.43 -27.22 19.88
N PRO A 230 -20.99 -28.13 19.07
CA PRO A 230 -22.40 -28.06 18.73
C PRO A 230 -23.22 -28.15 20.01
N ALA A 231 -24.13 -27.19 20.17
CA ALA A 231 -25.05 -27.11 21.29
C ALA A 231 -25.72 -28.48 21.52
N ARG A 232 -25.47 -29.08 22.68
CA ARG A 232 -26.22 -30.23 23.19
C ARG A 232 -27.66 -29.76 23.46
N GLY A 233 -28.54 -29.93 22.48
CA GLY A 233 -29.97 -29.90 22.67
C GLY A 233 -30.41 -31.17 23.41
N GLU A 234 -31.01 -30.96 24.57
CA GLU A 234 -31.42 -31.97 25.54
C GLU A 234 -32.46 -32.95 24.97
N GLU A 235 -32.18 -34.25 25.06
CA GLU A 235 -33.21 -35.27 25.04
C GLU A 235 -33.97 -35.24 26.37
N GLN A 236 -35.23 -34.81 26.34
CA GLN A 236 -36.23 -35.24 27.32
C GLN A 236 -37.37 -35.94 26.61
N GLN A 237 -37.33 -37.27 26.69
CA GLN A 237 -38.51 -38.13 26.61
C GLN A 237 -39.43 -37.79 27.79
N GLN A 238 -40.69 -37.47 27.50
CA GLN A 238 -41.79 -37.80 28.40
C GLN A 238 -43.05 -38.12 27.61
N ASP A 239 -43.70 -39.15 28.12
CA ASP A 239 -44.69 -40.04 27.54
C ASP A 239 -46.12 -39.53 27.80
N GLY A 240 -47.02 -39.84 26.86
CA GLY A 240 -48.42 -40.18 27.13
C GLY A 240 -49.45 -39.10 27.48
N GLY A 241 -50.46 -38.95 26.62
CA GLY A 241 -51.84 -38.68 27.07
C GLY A 241 -52.66 -37.68 26.27
N GLN A 242 -53.37 -38.16 25.26
CA GLN A 242 -54.61 -37.55 24.73
C GLN A 242 -55.77 -37.80 25.72
N PRO A 243 -56.81 -36.93 25.76
CA PRO A 243 -57.95 -37.15 24.88
C PRO A 243 -58.65 -35.89 24.33
N GLU A 244 -59.50 -36.14 23.34
CA GLU A 244 -60.42 -35.25 22.62
C GLU A 244 -61.53 -34.64 23.50
N ALA A 245 -62.05 -33.46 23.12
CA ALA A 245 -63.47 -33.22 22.76
C ALA A 245 -63.87 -31.72 22.76
N GLN A 246 -64.27 -31.26 21.57
CA GLN A 246 -65.48 -30.48 21.19
C GLN A 246 -66.04 -29.29 21.99
N ASP A 247 -66.57 -28.37 21.15
CA ASP A 247 -67.69 -27.43 21.29
C ASP A 247 -67.47 -26.02 21.86
N GLY A 248 -68.09 -25.04 21.16
CA GLY A 248 -68.58 -23.83 21.82
C GLY A 248 -68.43 -22.51 21.05
N GLU A 249 -69.23 -22.38 20.00
CA GLU A 249 -69.81 -21.15 19.42
C GLU A 249 -69.84 -19.82 20.26
N GLU A 250 -69.76 -18.73 19.49
CA GLU A 250 -70.55 -17.49 19.56
C GLU A 250 -70.01 -16.19 20.22
N ARG A 251 -69.99 -15.15 19.35
CA ARG A 251 -70.48 -13.75 19.54
C ARG A 251 -69.66 -12.80 20.44
N LYS A 252 -69.59 -11.48 20.24
CA LYS A 252 -69.86 -10.49 19.18
C LYS A 252 -69.57 -9.12 19.85
N GLU A 253 -69.36 -8.09 19.02
CA GLU A 253 -69.67 -6.66 19.27
C GLU A 253 -68.80 -5.90 20.30
N GLU A 254 -68.05 -4.88 19.84
CA GLU A 254 -68.37 -3.43 19.87
C GLU A 254 -67.63 -2.80 21.07
N GLU A 255 -67.06 -1.59 21.07
CA GLU A 255 -67.29 -0.36 20.33
C GLU A 255 -66.12 0.61 20.69
N LYS A 256 -65.74 1.52 19.76
CA LYS A 256 -65.51 2.98 19.97
C LYS A 256 -64.52 3.50 21.04
N GLU A 257 -63.85 4.66 20.93
CA GLU A 257 -63.69 5.76 19.98
C GLU A 257 -62.66 6.74 20.62
N GLN A 258 -62.27 7.77 19.86
CA GLN A 258 -61.65 9.06 20.24
C GLN A 258 -60.12 9.08 20.44
N GLU A 259 -59.37 9.69 19.51
CA GLU A 259 -59.20 11.16 19.26
C GLU A 259 -58.36 11.80 20.40
N GLU A 260 -57.36 12.65 20.18
CA GLU A 260 -57.11 13.61 19.12
C GLU A 260 -55.64 14.13 19.25
N GLU A 261 -55.09 14.59 18.12
CA GLU A 261 -54.21 15.76 17.89
C GLU A 261 -53.08 16.13 18.89
N GLU A 262 -51.89 16.55 18.46
CA GLU A 262 -51.71 17.75 17.63
C GLU A 262 -50.30 17.79 16.99
N ALA A 263 -50.23 18.49 15.87
CA ALA A 263 -49.12 18.56 14.94
C ALA A 263 -48.43 19.94 14.96
N VAL A 264 -47.08 19.94 14.86
CA VAL A 264 -46.26 20.82 13.96
C VAL A 264 -46.03 22.27 14.49
N PRO A 265 -45.05 23.07 14.00
CA PRO A 265 -43.58 22.96 14.07
C PRO A 265 -42.87 24.30 14.47
N ALA A 266 -41.53 24.32 14.52
CA ALA A 266 -40.66 25.42 14.07
C ALA A 266 -39.22 24.91 13.88
#